data_AF-A0A4Z1R324-F1
#
_entry.id   AF-A0A4Z1R324-F1
#
_cell.length_a   1.000
_cell.length_b   1.000
_cell.length_c   1.000
_cell.angle_alpha   90.00
_cell.angle_beta   90.00
_cell.angle_gamma   90.00
#
_symmetry.space_group_name_H-M   'P 1'
#
loop_
_entity.id
_entity.type
_entity.pdbx_description
1 polymer ?
#
loop_
_entity_poly.entity_id
_entity_poly.type
_entity_poly.pdbx_seq_one_letter_code
_entity_poly.pdbx_strand_id
1 'polypeptide(L)'
;MRLFLVLLFSLACCAPAFAQEARPQPTSTTPPDGAATQAAGAQDEVSRQLHAQVLLARARFSPGEIDGVAGSNQARALRGFQAARGLEATGELDDATWEVLSTDTSPALVEQVLTADDLAAPYVEIPDDMMEKAALDRLGYASVWEALGERFHASPKLLRSLNPDADPQPGTTLRVPNVRDLPPLQKAARIVVTESEATLVLLDGNDRVMAQFPVTSGSEKDPLPIGEWTVDTVAMDPTFHYNPELFWNADPEHSKATVAAGPNNPVGPVWIDLSKPHYGIHGTPEPAQVGKTASNGCVRLTNWDVLALVDAVEAGTPVEMRK
;
A
#
# COMPACT_ATOMS: atom_id res chain seq x y z
N MET A 1 0.95 84.67 30.24
CA MET A 1 0.54 85.51 31.39
C MET A 1 -0.19 84.63 32.39
N ARG A 2 0.34 84.54 33.63
CA ARG A 2 -0.29 84.07 34.88
C ARG A 2 -0.69 82.58 35.03
N LEU A 3 0.19 81.90 35.77
CA LEU A 3 -0.08 81.08 36.97
C LEU A 3 -1.52 81.17 37.52
N PHE A 4 -2.13 80.04 37.89
CA PHE A 4 -2.79 79.90 39.20
C PHE A 4 -2.91 78.45 39.65
N LEU A 5 -2.36 78.22 40.83
CA LEU A 5 -2.47 77.05 41.70
C LEU A 5 -3.80 77.17 42.47
N VAL A 6 -4.61 76.10 42.53
CA VAL A 6 -5.58 75.92 43.63
C VAL A 6 -5.58 74.45 44.04
N LEU A 7 -5.10 74.23 45.26
CA LEU A 7 -5.31 73.04 46.07
C LEU A 7 -6.57 73.30 46.92
N LEU A 8 -7.51 72.36 47.00
CA LEU A 8 -8.47 72.31 48.12
C LEU A 8 -9.05 70.90 48.34
N PHE A 9 -9.25 70.65 49.61
CA PHE A 9 -9.40 69.40 50.36
C PHE A 9 -10.78 68.72 50.27
N SER A 10 -10.76 67.43 50.60
CA SER A 10 -11.80 66.64 51.30
C SER A 10 -13.06 66.20 50.57
N LEU A 11 -13.23 64.88 50.41
CA LEU A 11 -14.10 64.11 51.31
C LEU A 11 -13.80 62.60 51.17
N ALA A 12 -13.55 61.95 52.30
CA ALA A 12 -13.41 60.50 52.40
C ALA A 12 -14.79 59.84 52.28
N CYS A 13 -14.95 58.94 51.31
CA CYS A 13 -16.02 57.94 51.28
C CYS A 13 -15.38 56.57 51.43
N CYS A 14 -15.51 55.96 52.60
CA CYS A 14 -15.23 54.54 52.81
C CYS A 14 -16.29 53.72 52.08
N ALA A 15 -15.87 52.93 51.08
CA ALA A 15 -16.63 51.81 50.56
C ALA A 15 -15.90 50.50 50.94
N PRO A 16 -16.63 49.43 51.31
CA PRO A 16 -16.03 48.20 51.82
C PRO A 16 -15.29 47.44 50.71
N ALA A 17 -14.14 46.88 51.08
CA ALA A 17 -13.33 46.01 50.24
C ALA A 17 -14.06 44.68 50.01
N PHE A 18 -14.43 44.40 48.76
CA PHE A 18 -14.72 43.03 48.33
C PHE A 18 -13.39 42.31 48.11
N ALA A 19 -13.13 41.29 48.92
CA ALA A 19 -12.03 40.36 48.72
C ALA A 19 -12.28 39.58 47.43
N GLN A 20 -11.34 39.67 46.49
CA GLN A 20 -11.33 38.90 45.26
C GLN A 20 -10.83 37.48 45.58
N GLU A 21 -11.71 36.49 45.55
CA GLU A 21 -11.35 35.07 45.66
C GLU A 21 -10.37 34.70 44.54
N ALA A 22 -9.25 34.10 44.93
CA ALA A 22 -8.25 33.58 44.01
C ALA A 22 -8.85 32.44 43.18
N ARG A 23 -8.82 32.58 41.85
CA ARG A 23 -9.14 31.47 40.93
C ARG A 23 -8.15 30.31 41.16
N PRO A 24 -8.63 29.06 41.26
CA PRO A 24 -7.73 27.90 41.23
C PRO A 24 -7.04 27.83 39.86
N GLN A 25 -5.71 27.74 39.87
CA GLN A 25 -4.92 27.45 38.66
C GLN A 25 -5.21 26.01 38.20
N PRO A 26 -5.36 25.76 36.89
CA PRO A 26 -5.42 24.39 36.38
C PRO A 26 -4.07 23.71 36.63
N THR A 27 -4.10 22.61 37.38
CA THR A 27 -2.98 21.68 37.50
C THR A 27 -2.66 21.13 36.12
N SER A 28 -1.57 21.60 35.52
CA SER A 28 -0.94 20.95 34.38
C SER A 28 -0.41 19.59 34.83
N THR A 29 -1.15 18.53 34.55
CA THR A 29 -0.63 17.17 34.58
C THR A 29 0.29 17.01 33.37
N THR A 30 1.59 17.26 33.56
CA THR A 30 2.62 16.85 32.61
C THR A 30 2.54 15.33 32.43
N PRO A 31 2.36 14.80 31.20
CA PRO A 31 2.53 13.38 30.96
C PRO A 31 3.94 12.96 31.37
N PRO A 32 4.16 11.75 31.93
CA PRO A 32 5.51 11.32 32.30
C PRO A 32 6.44 11.38 31.07
N ASP A 33 7.66 11.90 31.24
CA ASP A 33 8.67 12.18 30.19
C ASP A 33 8.95 10.99 29.23
N GLY A 34 8.58 9.77 29.64
CA GLY A 34 8.67 8.58 28.80
C GLY A 34 7.65 8.49 27.66
N ALA A 35 6.46 9.10 27.80
CA ALA A 35 5.39 8.97 26.79
C ALA A 35 5.65 9.82 25.54
N ALA A 36 6.17 11.03 25.70
CA ALA A 36 6.52 11.91 24.59
C ALA A 36 7.77 11.41 23.83
N THR A 37 8.75 10.85 24.55
CA THR A 37 9.97 10.28 23.96
C THR A 37 9.68 8.98 23.19
N GLN A 38 8.80 8.11 23.73
CA GLN A 38 8.35 6.91 23.02
C GLN A 38 7.47 7.26 21.81
N ALA A 39 6.60 8.27 21.92
CA ALA A 39 5.81 8.74 20.78
C ALA A 39 6.68 9.34 19.68
N ALA A 40 7.69 10.15 20.03
CA ALA A 40 8.64 10.70 19.06
C ALA A 40 9.48 9.60 18.40
N GLY A 41 10.03 8.66 19.18
CA GLY A 41 10.79 7.52 18.64
C GLY A 41 9.95 6.61 17.73
N ALA A 42 8.69 6.35 18.08
CA ALA A 42 7.77 5.58 17.24
C ALA A 42 7.40 6.33 15.95
N GLN A 43 7.25 7.66 15.99
CA GLN A 43 7.03 8.48 14.79
C GLN A 43 8.26 8.52 13.88
N ASP A 44 9.45 8.62 14.46
CA ASP A 44 10.72 8.56 13.73
C ASP A 44 10.94 7.19 13.09
N GLU A 45 10.57 6.11 13.78
CA GLU A 45 10.61 4.74 13.26
C GLU A 45 9.60 4.52 12.13
N VAL A 46 8.33 4.90 12.30
CA VAL A 46 7.32 4.85 11.24
C VAL A 46 7.76 5.67 10.02
N SER A 47 8.37 6.84 10.25
CA SER A 47 8.94 7.67 9.18
C SER A 47 10.09 6.96 8.45
N ARG A 48 10.98 6.26 9.17
CA ARG A 48 12.09 5.49 8.56
C ARG A 48 11.59 4.28 7.78
N GLN A 49 10.64 3.52 8.32
CA GLN A 49 10.08 2.35 7.64
C GLN A 49 9.28 2.75 6.39
N LEU A 50 8.44 3.78 6.50
CA LEU A 50 7.73 4.36 5.37
C LEU A 50 8.70 4.81 4.27
N HIS A 51 9.77 5.51 4.65
CA HIS A 51 10.79 5.94 3.71
C HIS A 51 11.45 4.73 3.01
N ALA A 52 11.84 3.71 3.76
CA ALA A 52 12.41 2.48 3.19
C ALA A 52 11.45 1.80 2.20
N GLN A 53 10.18 1.64 2.55
CA GLN A 53 9.16 1.04 1.68
C GLN A 53 9.03 1.82 0.34
N VAL A 54 9.01 3.16 0.40
CA VAL A 54 8.97 4.00 -0.80
C VAL A 54 10.24 3.83 -1.66
N LEU A 55 11.42 3.81 -1.05
CA LEU A 55 12.68 3.63 -1.79
C LEU A 55 12.78 2.24 -2.43
N LEU A 56 12.33 1.20 -1.72
CA LEU A 56 12.26 -0.16 -2.23
C LEU A 56 11.33 -0.25 -3.45
N ALA A 57 10.13 0.33 -3.37
CA ALA A 57 9.19 0.38 -4.49
C ALA A 57 9.82 1.06 -5.73
N ARG A 58 10.49 2.20 -5.54
CA ARG A 58 11.21 2.91 -6.62
C ARG A 58 12.39 2.11 -7.18
N ALA A 59 13.04 1.31 -6.35
CA ALA A 59 14.12 0.44 -6.75
C ALA A 59 13.64 -0.85 -7.45
N ARG A 60 12.34 -1.01 -7.70
CA ARG A 60 11.67 -2.20 -8.27
C ARG A 60 11.74 -3.43 -7.37
N PHE A 61 11.89 -3.24 -6.06
CA PHE A 61 11.70 -4.29 -5.05
C PHE A 61 10.44 -3.96 -4.25
N SER A 62 9.27 -4.38 -4.75
CA SER A 62 8.00 -3.99 -4.14
C SER A 62 7.89 -4.49 -2.69
N PRO A 63 7.58 -3.60 -1.72
CA PRO A 63 7.22 -4.02 -0.36
C PRO A 63 5.77 -4.51 -0.27
N GLY A 64 5.03 -4.56 -1.38
CA GLY A 64 3.58 -4.71 -1.40
C GLY A 64 2.91 -3.39 -1.03
N GLU A 65 1.85 -3.46 -0.23
CA GLU A 65 1.17 -2.27 0.29
C GLU A 65 2.08 -1.47 1.23
N ILE A 66 2.26 -0.17 0.94
CA ILE A 66 3.00 0.76 1.80
C ILE A 66 2.09 1.15 2.96
N ASP A 67 2.49 0.77 4.17
CA ASP A 67 1.76 1.00 5.42
C ASP A 67 2.61 1.69 6.50
N GLY A 68 3.90 1.90 6.24
CA GLY A 68 4.84 2.51 7.18
C GLY A 68 5.26 1.60 8.33
N VAL A 69 4.95 0.30 8.27
CA VAL A 69 5.25 -0.67 9.33
C VAL A 69 6.19 -1.75 8.81
N ALA A 70 7.22 -2.08 9.59
CA ALA A 70 8.09 -3.20 9.28
C ALA A 70 7.29 -4.52 9.25
N GLY A 71 7.45 -5.31 8.18
CA GLY A 71 6.68 -6.53 7.98
C GLY A 71 7.36 -7.52 7.05
N SER A 72 6.74 -8.69 6.88
CA SER A 72 7.30 -9.80 6.11
C SER A 72 7.57 -9.45 4.65
N ASN A 73 6.69 -8.69 3.99
CA ASN A 73 6.91 -8.25 2.61
C ASN A 73 8.06 -7.24 2.49
N GLN A 74 8.17 -6.30 3.43
CA GLN A 74 9.33 -5.40 3.47
C GLN A 74 10.63 -6.19 3.66
N ALA A 75 10.65 -7.18 4.55
CA ALA A 75 11.83 -8.02 4.76
C ALA A 75 12.21 -8.82 3.50
N ARG A 76 11.21 -9.35 2.75
CA ARG A 76 11.43 -10.01 1.45
C ARG A 76 12.02 -9.04 0.42
N ALA A 77 11.46 -7.83 0.31
CA ALA A 77 11.95 -6.79 -0.57
C ALA A 77 13.40 -6.41 -0.25
N LEU A 78 13.72 -6.26 1.05
CA LEU A 78 15.07 -5.99 1.53
C LEU A 78 16.04 -7.10 1.16
N ARG A 79 15.70 -8.38 1.38
CA ARG A 79 16.57 -9.52 0.97
C ARG A 79 16.89 -9.48 -0.52
N GLY A 80 15.87 -9.27 -1.36
CA GLY A 80 16.04 -9.15 -2.80
C GLY A 80 16.95 -7.98 -3.18
N PHE A 81 16.69 -6.81 -2.60
CA PHE A 81 17.48 -5.60 -2.84
C PHE A 81 18.93 -5.79 -2.42
N GLN A 82 19.16 -6.29 -1.21
CA GLN A 82 20.49 -6.57 -0.66
C GLN A 82 21.28 -7.51 -1.57
N ALA A 83 20.69 -8.66 -1.93
CA ALA A 83 21.31 -9.62 -2.83
C ALA A 83 21.67 -8.99 -4.19
N ALA A 84 20.75 -8.22 -4.78
CA ALA A 84 20.96 -7.54 -6.05
C ALA A 84 22.02 -6.42 -5.99
N ARG A 85 22.36 -5.93 -4.79
CA ARG A 85 23.41 -4.93 -4.53
C ARG A 85 24.70 -5.53 -3.96
N GLY A 86 24.79 -6.85 -3.83
CA GLY A 86 25.98 -7.52 -3.28
C GLY A 86 26.16 -7.33 -1.78
N LEU A 87 25.09 -6.99 -1.05
CA LEU A 87 25.05 -6.95 0.41
C LEU A 87 24.67 -8.33 0.96
N GLU A 88 24.89 -8.54 2.26
CA GLU A 88 24.35 -9.70 2.96
C GLU A 88 22.81 -9.61 2.99
N ALA A 89 22.12 -10.65 2.53
CA ALA A 89 20.66 -10.68 2.38
C ALA A 89 19.95 -10.99 3.71
N THR A 90 20.11 -10.11 4.70
CA THR A 90 19.54 -10.24 6.05
C THR A 90 18.02 -10.06 6.07
N GLY A 91 17.48 -9.25 5.16
CA GLY A 91 16.09 -8.80 5.18
C GLY A 91 15.80 -7.73 6.23
N GLU A 92 16.83 -7.22 6.91
CA GLU A 92 16.72 -6.18 7.90
C GLU A 92 17.11 -4.82 7.30
N LEU A 93 16.49 -3.74 7.80
CA LEU A 93 16.86 -2.37 7.41
C LEU A 93 18.09 -1.92 8.23
N ASP A 94 19.20 -2.60 8.05
CA ASP A 94 20.48 -2.25 8.68
C ASP A 94 21.12 -1.00 8.04
N ASP A 95 22.18 -0.49 8.68
CA ASP A 95 22.83 0.76 8.25
C ASP A 95 23.50 0.64 6.87
N ALA A 96 24.05 -0.53 6.53
CA ALA A 96 24.64 -0.78 5.21
C ALA A 96 23.57 -0.76 4.11
N THR A 97 22.42 -1.37 4.38
CA THR A 97 21.27 -1.37 3.46
C THR A 97 20.68 0.03 3.32
N TRP A 98 20.58 0.78 4.42
CA TRP A 98 20.13 2.16 4.42
C TRP A 98 21.06 3.08 3.62
N GLU A 99 22.37 2.93 3.75
CA GLU A 99 23.37 3.71 2.99
C GLU A 99 23.15 3.55 1.48
N VAL A 100 22.87 2.33 1.00
CA VAL A 100 22.61 2.08 -0.42
C VAL A 100 21.21 2.54 -0.85
N LEU A 101 20.16 2.28 -0.07
CA LEU A 101 18.79 2.71 -0.38
C LEU A 101 18.68 4.23 -0.45
N SER A 102 19.30 4.94 0.49
CA SER A 102 19.21 6.40 0.62
C SER A 102 20.07 7.18 -0.40
N THR A 103 20.70 6.47 -1.36
CA THR A 103 21.29 7.10 -2.54
C THR A 103 20.24 7.80 -3.41
N ASP A 104 18.99 7.33 -3.41
CA ASP A 104 17.86 8.14 -3.86
C ASP A 104 17.46 9.11 -2.75
N THR A 105 17.93 10.35 -2.86
CA THR A 105 17.72 11.40 -1.87
C THR A 105 16.37 12.11 -1.99
N SER A 106 15.47 11.65 -2.86
CA SER A 106 14.21 12.34 -3.06
C SER A 106 13.21 12.06 -1.95
N PRO A 107 12.36 13.05 -1.62
CA PRO A 107 11.39 12.90 -0.54
C PRO A 107 10.54 11.63 -0.68
N ALA A 108 10.41 10.87 0.40
CA ALA A 108 9.52 9.71 0.47
C ALA A 108 8.04 10.07 0.30
N LEU A 109 7.68 11.29 0.70
CA LEU A 109 6.34 11.83 0.60
C LEU A 109 6.34 13.06 -0.30
N VAL A 110 5.29 13.22 -1.09
CA VAL A 110 5.02 14.41 -1.92
C VAL A 110 3.62 14.93 -1.65
N GLU A 111 3.40 16.19 -2.03
CA GLU A 111 2.09 16.80 -2.04
C GLU A 111 1.39 16.49 -3.38
N GLN A 112 0.17 15.95 -3.30
CA GLN A 112 -0.72 15.72 -4.42
C GLN A 112 -1.95 16.60 -4.27
N VAL A 113 -2.18 17.49 -5.23
CA VAL A 113 -3.44 18.26 -5.32
C VAL A 113 -4.48 17.39 -6.01
N LEU A 114 -5.60 17.13 -5.35
CA LEU A 114 -6.70 16.37 -5.93
C LEU A 114 -7.39 17.18 -7.02
N THR A 115 -7.60 16.53 -8.16
CA THR A 115 -8.38 17.07 -9.28
C THR A 115 -9.82 16.58 -9.21
N ALA A 116 -10.69 17.13 -10.07
CA ALA A 116 -12.03 16.59 -10.23
C ALA A 116 -11.99 15.14 -10.78
N ASP A 117 -11.03 14.83 -11.65
CA ASP A 117 -10.89 13.50 -12.27
C ASP A 117 -10.48 12.44 -11.23
N ASP A 118 -9.62 12.79 -10.26
CA ASP A 118 -9.25 11.91 -9.15
C ASP A 118 -10.46 11.49 -8.29
N LEU A 119 -11.55 12.26 -8.36
CA LEU A 119 -12.77 12.08 -7.59
C LEU A 119 -13.95 11.63 -8.44
N ALA A 120 -13.79 11.57 -9.76
CA ALA A 120 -14.87 11.30 -10.71
C ALA A 120 -15.21 9.81 -10.84
N ALA A 121 -14.42 8.91 -10.25
CA ALA A 121 -14.69 7.48 -10.27
C ALA A 121 -16.06 7.19 -9.61
N PRO A 122 -16.93 6.36 -10.21
CA PRO A 122 -18.15 5.92 -9.57
C PRO A 122 -17.76 4.98 -8.42
N TYR A 123 -17.72 5.51 -7.20
CA TYR A 123 -17.46 4.69 -6.02
C TYR A 123 -18.69 3.83 -5.74
N VAL A 124 -18.48 2.52 -5.70
CA VAL A 124 -19.56 1.53 -5.51
C VAL A 124 -19.20 0.68 -4.30
N GLU A 125 -20.15 0.49 -3.39
CA GLU A 125 -19.98 -0.48 -2.31
C GLU A 125 -19.78 -1.87 -2.91
N ILE A 126 -18.64 -2.49 -2.59
CA ILE A 126 -18.31 -3.83 -3.06
C ILE A 126 -18.76 -4.82 -1.98
N PRO A 127 -19.82 -5.61 -2.22
CA PRO A 127 -20.28 -6.60 -1.25
C PRO A 127 -19.22 -7.69 -1.08
N ASP A 128 -19.24 -8.43 0.03
CA ASP A 128 -18.33 -9.57 0.23
C ASP A 128 -18.76 -10.80 -0.57
N ASP A 129 -20.08 -11.01 -0.66
CA ASP A 129 -20.71 -12.17 -1.32
C ASP A 129 -20.44 -12.20 -2.84
N MET A 130 -20.17 -13.40 -3.37
CA MET A 130 -19.80 -13.56 -4.78
C MET A 130 -20.98 -13.37 -5.74
N MET A 131 -22.18 -13.75 -5.33
CA MET A 131 -23.38 -13.59 -6.15
C MET A 131 -23.81 -12.13 -6.19
N GLU A 132 -23.69 -11.41 -5.08
CA GLU A 132 -23.92 -9.96 -5.03
C GLU A 132 -22.88 -9.20 -5.87
N LYS A 133 -21.60 -9.57 -5.81
CA LYS A 133 -20.56 -9.02 -6.70
C LYS A 133 -20.92 -9.21 -8.17
N ALA A 134 -21.43 -10.38 -8.54
CA ALA A 134 -21.82 -10.69 -9.91
C ALA A 134 -23.03 -9.88 -10.42
N ALA A 135 -23.80 -9.27 -9.52
CA ALA A 135 -24.90 -8.39 -9.89
C ALA A 135 -24.47 -6.95 -10.22
N LEU A 136 -23.21 -6.58 -9.93
CA LEU A 136 -22.67 -5.26 -10.25
C LEU A 136 -22.22 -5.16 -11.72
N ASP A 137 -22.49 -4.02 -12.35
CA ASP A 137 -22.03 -3.74 -13.73
C ASP A 137 -20.51 -3.57 -13.83
N ARG A 138 -19.86 -3.17 -12.73
CA ARG A 138 -18.41 -3.00 -12.60
C ARG A 138 -17.98 -3.10 -11.13
N LEU A 139 -16.85 -3.74 -10.87
CA LEU A 139 -16.22 -3.74 -9.56
C LEU A 139 -15.21 -2.60 -9.47
N GLY A 140 -15.72 -1.37 -9.44
CA GLY A 140 -14.94 -0.14 -9.25
C GLY A 140 -14.37 -0.02 -7.83
N TYR A 141 -13.71 1.09 -7.52
CA TYR A 141 -13.23 1.37 -6.16
C TYR A 141 -14.41 1.60 -5.20
N ALA A 142 -14.31 1.16 -3.95
CA ALA A 142 -15.30 1.42 -2.92
C ALA A 142 -15.18 2.80 -2.28
N SER A 143 -14.00 3.44 -2.38
CA SER A 143 -13.81 4.80 -1.88
C SER A 143 -12.66 5.55 -2.56
N VAL A 144 -12.65 6.87 -2.43
CA VAL A 144 -11.51 7.71 -2.86
C VAL A 144 -10.20 7.29 -2.20
N TRP A 145 -10.23 6.90 -0.93
CA TRP A 145 -9.03 6.49 -0.21
C TRP A 145 -8.45 5.17 -0.71
N GLU A 146 -9.32 4.29 -1.22
CA GLU A 146 -8.90 3.07 -1.88
C GLU A 146 -8.31 3.36 -3.27
N ALA A 147 -8.98 4.19 -4.08
CA ALA A 147 -8.47 4.61 -5.38
C ALA A 147 -7.09 5.30 -5.27
N LEU A 148 -6.94 6.18 -4.27
CA LEU A 148 -5.66 6.82 -3.97
C LEU A 148 -4.64 5.81 -3.42
N GLY A 149 -5.08 4.83 -2.62
CA GLY A 149 -4.24 3.76 -2.12
C GLY A 149 -3.64 2.94 -3.26
N GLU A 150 -4.48 2.56 -4.22
CA GLU A 150 -4.08 1.85 -5.44
C GLU A 150 -3.12 2.67 -6.30
N ARG A 151 -3.38 3.98 -6.46
CA ARG A 151 -2.51 4.89 -7.23
C ARG A 151 -1.14 5.13 -6.58
N PHE A 152 -1.09 5.24 -5.26
CA PHE A 152 0.14 5.56 -4.51
C PHE A 152 0.74 4.34 -3.80
N HIS A 153 0.25 3.15 -4.13
CA HIS A 153 0.66 1.84 -3.61
C HIS A 153 0.61 1.76 -2.07
N ALA A 154 -0.37 2.43 -1.47
CA ALA A 154 -0.42 2.71 -0.04
C ALA A 154 -1.72 2.21 0.57
N SER A 155 -1.65 1.82 1.85
CA SER A 155 -2.88 1.48 2.56
C SER A 155 -3.79 2.71 2.72
N PRO A 156 -5.12 2.57 2.54
CA PRO A 156 -6.06 3.64 2.83
C PRO A 156 -5.97 4.15 4.28
N LYS A 157 -5.48 3.30 5.21
CA LYS A 157 -5.23 3.67 6.61
C LYS A 157 -4.02 4.61 6.73
N LEU A 158 -2.92 4.29 6.06
CA LEU A 158 -1.73 5.15 6.03
C LEU A 158 -2.09 6.51 5.43
N LEU A 159 -2.78 6.54 4.28
CA LEU A 159 -3.16 7.80 3.63
C LEU A 159 -3.99 8.71 4.54
N ARG A 160 -4.96 8.15 5.27
CA ARG A 160 -5.72 8.92 6.28
C ARG A 160 -4.85 9.40 7.43
N SER A 161 -3.92 8.57 7.91
CA SER A 161 -3.00 8.97 9.00
C SER A 161 -2.03 10.08 8.60
N LEU A 162 -1.59 10.12 7.34
CA LEU A 162 -0.76 11.19 6.79
C LEU A 162 -1.55 12.50 6.58
N ASN A 163 -2.88 12.42 6.54
CA ASN A 163 -3.80 13.50 6.21
C ASN A 163 -5.02 13.52 7.16
N PRO A 164 -4.81 13.64 8.48
CA PRO A 164 -5.86 13.40 9.49
C PRO A 164 -7.05 14.36 9.39
N ASP A 165 -6.82 15.58 8.89
CA ASP A 165 -7.83 16.63 8.77
C ASP A 165 -8.32 16.83 7.32
N ALA A 166 -7.87 16.00 6.38
CA ALA A 166 -8.19 16.18 4.98
C ALA A 166 -9.56 15.62 4.62
N ASP A 167 -10.36 16.47 3.98
CA ASP A 167 -11.57 16.07 3.26
C ASP A 167 -11.26 16.00 1.75
N PRO A 168 -11.30 14.82 1.10
CA PRO A 168 -10.99 14.69 -0.31
C PRO A 168 -12.02 15.41 -1.21
N GLN A 169 -11.63 16.58 -1.70
CA GLN A 169 -12.39 17.39 -2.66
C GLN A 169 -11.42 18.04 -3.66
N PRO A 170 -11.89 18.52 -4.82
CA PRO A 170 -11.02 19.17 -5.79
C PRO A 170 -10.26 20.35 -5.15
N GLY A 171 -8.95 20.38 -5.33
CA GLY A 171 -8.06 21.37 -4.72
C GLY A 171 -7.51 20.99 -3.34
N THR A 172 -7.98 19.91 -2.71
CA THR A 172 -7.37 19.40 -1.48
C THR A 172 -5.95 18.92 -1.77
N THR A 173 -4.98 19.39 -0.99
CA THR A 173 -3.61 18.89 -1.02
C THR A 173 -3.44 17.75 -0.02
N LEU A 174 -3.00 16.60 -0.49
CA LEU A 174 -2.69 15.43 0.32
C LEU A 174 -1.18 15.13 0.33
N ARG A 175 -0.66 14.67 1.46
CA ARG A 175 0.65 14.03 1.55
C ARG A 175 0.52 12.55 1.22
N VAL A 176 1.23 12.09 0.20
CA VAL A 176 1.14 10.70 -0.31
C VAL A 176 2.53 10.10 -0.52
N PRO A 177 2.68 8.76 -0.48
CA PRO A 177 3.89 8.07 -0.88
C PRO A 177 4.31 8.45 -2.30
N ASN A 178 5.55 8.87 -2.45
CA ASN A 178 6.11 9.27 -3.72
C ASN A 178 6.66 8.03 -4.44
N VAL A 179 5.79 7.17 -4.96
CA VAL A 179 6.20 5.93 -5.65
C VAL A 179 6.74 6.16 -7.06
N ARG A 180 6.52 7.38 -7.61
CA ARG A 180 6.89 7.84 -8.97
C ARG A 180 6.30 6.99 -10.10
N ASP A 181 6.09 7.65 -11.24
CA ASP A 181 5.88 6.94 -12.51
C ASP A 181 7.23 6.41 -12.99
N LEU A 182 7.52 5.15 -12.66
CA LEU A 182 8.74 4.48 -13.10
C LEU A 182 8.62 4.12 -14.60
N PRO A 183 9.71 4.22 -15.39
CA PRO A 183 9.69 3.81 -16.80
C PRO A 183 9.21 2.35 -16.94
N PRO A 184 8.39 2.02 -17.95
CA PRO A 184 7.92 0.66 -18.19
C PRO A 184 9.04 -0.37 -18.15
N LEU A 185 8.76 -1.54 -17.58
CA LEU A 185 9.75 -2.62 -17.53
C LEU A 185 10.05 -3.12 -18.94
N GLN A 186 11.31 -3.44 -19.20
CA GLN A 186 11.68 -4.13 -20.43
C GLN A 186 11.19 -5.58 -20.39
N LYS A 187 11.13 -6.24 -21.55
CA LYS A 187 10.78 -7.66 -21.62
C LYS A 187 11.78 -8.49 -20.81
N ALA A 188 11.25 -9.28 -19.89
CA ALA A 188 12.04 -10.19 -19.08
C ALA A 188 12.40 -11.44 -19.89
N ALA A 189 13.57 -12.01 -19.61
CA ALA A 189 13.96 -13.29 -20.18
C ALA A 189 13.20 -14.45 -19.49
N ARG A 190 12.89 -14.31 -18.20
CA ARG A 190 12.00 -15.23 -17.48
C ARG A 190 11.41 -14.61 -16.21
N ILE A 191 10.33 -15.23 -15.75
CA ILE A 191 9.71 -15.05 -14.45
C ILE A 191 10.13 -16.20 -13.54
N VAL A 192 10.49 -15.92 -12.29
CA VAL A 192 10.74 -16.93 -11.26
C VAL A 192 9.82 -16.67 -10.07
N VAL A 193 8.95 -17.63 -9.75
CA VAL A 193 8.12 -17.61 -8.54
C VAL A 193 8.69 -18.60 -7.55
N THR A 194 9.05 -18.13 -6.34
CA THR A 194 9.59 -18.97 -5.27
C THR A 194 8.62 -19.02 -4.11
N GLU A 195 8.07 -20.21 -3.83
CA GLU A 195 7.06 -20.43 -2.79
C GLU A 195 7.57 -20.06 -1.39
N SER A 196 8.72 -20.57 -0.99
CA SER A 196 9.35 -20.35 0.32
C SER A 196 9.68 -18.88 0.60
N GLU A 197 10.02 -18.11 -0.44
CA GLU A 197 10.26 -16.68 -0.33
C GLU A 197 8.98 -15.85 -0.48
N ALA A 198 7.90 -16.44 -1.01
CA ALA A 198 6.67 -15.77 -1.40
C ALA A 198 6.96 -14.54 -2.30
N THR A 199 7.77 -14.75 -3.34
CA THR A 199 8.15 -13.70 -4.29
C THR A 199 8.04 -14.15 -5.75
N LEU A 200 7.77 -13.19 -6.62
CA LEU A 200 7.95 -13.26 -8.06
C LEU A 200 9.10 -12.34 -8.45
N VAL A 201 10.06 -12.85 -9.21
CA VAL A 201 11.24 -12.11 -9.68
C VAL A 201 11.28 -12.11 -11.20
N LEU A 202 11.53 -10.94 -11.78
CA LEU A 202 11.80 -10.77 -13.20
C LEU A 202 13.31 -10.78 -13.44
N LEU A 203 13.78 -11.63 -14.36
CA LEU A 203 15.19 -11.76 -14.71
C LEU A 203 15.44 -11.37 -16.17
N ASP A 204 16.55 -10.67 -16.40
CA ASP A 204 17.06 -10.39 -17.74
C ASP A 204 17.81 -11.59 -18.34
N GLY A 205 18.29 -11.46 -19.58
CA GLY A 205 19.03 -12.53 -20.26
C GLY A 205 20.40 -12.88 -19.64
N ASN A 206 20.84 -12.14 -18.63
CA ASN A 206 22.07 -12.38 -17.86
C ASN A 206 21.77 -12.75 -16.40
N ASP A 207 20.56 -13.21 -16.10
CA ASP A 207 20.10 -13.56 -14.75
C ASP A 207 20.11 -12.41 -13.74
N ARG A 208 20.09 -11.15 -14.19
CA ARG A 208 20.00 -10.00 -13.29
C ARG A 208 18.55 -9.71 -12.94
N VAL A 209 18.31 -9.41 -11.66
CA VAL A 209 17.01 -8.98 -11.16
C VAL A 209 16.63 -7.64 -11.76
N MET A 210 15.51 -7.62 -12.48
CA MET A 210 14.88 -6.42 -13.04
C MET A 210 13.85 -5.84 -12.07
N ALA A 211 13.07 -6.72 -11.44
CA ALA A 211 12.09 -6.37 -10.41
C ALA A 211 11.78 -7.59 -9.53
N GLN A 212 11.27 -7.33 -8.34
CA GLN A 212 10.75 -8.32 -7.40
C GLN A 212 9.42 -7.84 -6.83
N PHE A 213 8.45 -8.75 -6.75
CA PHE A 213 7.12 -8.51 -6.18
C PHE A 213 6.80 -9.57 -5.13
N PRO A 214 6.17 -9.21 -4.00
CA PRO A 214 5.62 -10.18 -3.08
C PRO A 214 4.41 -10.87 -3.72
N VAL A 215 4.19 -12.14 -3.40
CA VAL A 215 3.04 -12.90 -3.90
C VAL A 215 2.33 -13.63 -2.78
N THR A 216 1.02 -13.83 -2.93
CA THR A 216 0.33 -14.93 -2.24
C THR A 216 0.34 -16.15 -3.15
N SER A 217 0.87 -17.27 -2.65
CA SER A 217 0.89 -18.57 -3.32
C SER A 217 -0.23 -19.49 -2.84
N GLY A 218 -0.35 -20.63 -3.51
CA GLY A 218 -1.33 -21.67 -3.22
C GLY A 218 -1.28 -22.22 -1.79
N SER A 219 -2.42 -22.70 -1.30
CA SER A 219 -2.57 -23.37 0.00
C SER A 219 -2.10 -24.84 -0.05
N GLU A 220 -2.06 -25.53 1.09
CA GLU A 220 -1.81 -26.98 1.11
C GLU A 220 -2.82 -27.78 0.26
N LYS A 221 -4.05 -27.28 0.12
CA LYS A 221 -5.10 -27.93 -0.67
C LYS A 221 -4.99 -27.62 -2.16
N ASP A 222 -4.44 -26.46 -2.48
CA ASP A 222 -4.29 -25.96 -3.84
C ASP A 222 -2.86 -25.42 -3.99
N PRO A 223 -1.83 -26.29 -4.03
CA PRO A 223 -0.44 -25.84 -3.97
C PRO A 223 0.00 -25.12 -5.25
N LEU A 224 1.05 -24.32 -5.13
CA LEU A 224 1.73 -23.72 -6.28
C LEU A 224 2.22 -24.85 -7.21
N PRO A 225 1.95 -24.79 -8.52
CA PRO A 225 2.33 -25.86 -9.44
C PRO A 225 3.83 -25.75 -9.76
N ILE A 226 4.67 -26.33 -8.92
CA ILE A 226 6.13 -26.35 -9.12
C ILE A 226 6.48 -26.98 -10.48
N GLY A 227 7.30 -26.29 -11.26
CA GLY A 227 7.67 -26.70 -12.61
C GLY A 227 8.01 -25.52 -13.52
N GLU A 228 8.13 -25.82 -14.81
CA GLU A 228 8.36 -24.84 -15.87
C GLU A 228 7.08 -24.67 -16.69
N TRP A 229 6.68 -23.42 -16.87
CA TRP A 229 5.49 -23.01 -17.61
C TRP A 229 5.82 -21.86 -18.55
N THR A 230 4.86 -21.46 -19.36
CA THR A 230 4.93 -20.24 -20.16
C THR A 230 3.70 -19.37 -19.92
N VAL A 231 3.85 -18.07 -20.11
CA VAL A 231 2.69 -17.17 -20.28
C VAL A 231 1.99 -17.54 -21.58
N ASP A 232 0.70 -17.81 -21.52
CA ASP A 232 -0.12 -18.11 -22.69
C ASP A 232 -0.77 -16.84 -23.25
N THR A 233 -1.49 -16.12 -22.39
CA THR A 233 -2.17 -14.87 -22.75
C THR A 233 -2.17 -13.87 -21.60
N VAL A 234 -2.31 -12.59 -21.92
CA VAL A 234 -2.50 -11.51 -20.95
C VAL A 234 -3.85 -10.86 -21.23
N ALA A 235 -4.75 -10.89 -20.24
CA ALA A 235 -6.06 -10.25 -20.29
C ALA A 235 -6.08 -9.03 -19.37
N MET A 236 -6.28 -7.85 -19.97
CA MET A 236 -6.47 -6.58 -19.25
C MET A 236 -7.96 -6.37 -18.94
N ASP A 237 -8.26 -5.86 -17.75
CA ASP A 237 -9.61 -5.63 -17.21
C ASP A 237 -10.54 -6.84 -17.43
N PRO A 238 -10.16 -8.05 -16.97
CA PRO A 238 -10.88 -9.28 -17.27
C PRO A 238 -12.21 -9.37 -16.51
N THR A 239 -13.20 -10.02 -17.11
CA THR A 239 -14.32 -10.59 -16.34
C THR A 239 -13.86 -11.85 -15.62
N PHE A 240 -14.41 -12.12 -14.44
CA PHE A 240 -14.10 -13.35 -13.70
C PHE A 240 -15.27 -14.34 -13.78
N HIS A 241 -15.02 -15.50 -14.37
CA HIS A 241 -15.99 -16.59 -14.47
C HIS A 241 -15.89 -17.49 -13.24
N TYR A 242 -16.66 -17.15 -12.20
CA TYR A 242 -16.70 -17.91 -10.97
C TYR A 242 -17.39 -19.27 -11.19
N ASN A 243 -16.69 -20.35 -10.83
CA ASN A 243 -17.27 -21.68 -10.72
C ASN A 243 -17.06 -22.21 -9.29
N PRO A 244 -18.12 -22.34 -8.47
CA PRO A 244 -18.00 -22.82 -7.09
C PRO A 244 -17.46 -24.27 -7.01
N GLU A 245 -17.65 -25.08 -8.06
CA GLU A 245 -17.15 -26.47 -8.14
C GLU A 245 -15.61 -26.56 -8.07
N LEU A 246 -14.90 -25.46 -8.36
CA LEU A 246 -13.44 -25.40 -8.33
C LEU A 246 -12.88 -25.02 -6.95
N PHE A 247 -13.73 -24.68 -5.98
CA PHE A 247 -13.30 -24.20 -4.67
C PHE A 247 -13.86 -25.10 -3.57
N TRP A 248 -12.96 -25.76 -2.83
CA TRP A 248 -13.34 -26.68 -1.74
C TRP A 248 -14.08 -25.98 -0.59
N ASN A 249 -13.98 -24.66 -0.48
CA ASN A 249 -14.61 -23.82 0.53
C ASN A 249 -15.69 -22.88 -0.03
N ALA A 250 -16.15 -23.10 -1.27
CA ALA A 250 -17.28 -22.34 -1.79
C ALA A 250 -18.53 -22.55 -0.93
N ASP A 251 -19.34 -21.50 -0.82
CA ASP A 251 -20.68 -21.61 -0.25
C ASP A 251 -21.51 -22.59 -1.10
N PRO A 252 -22.14 -23.61 -0.50
CA PRO A 252 -22.94 -24.59 -1.22
C PRO A 252 -24.17 -24.01 -1.93
N GLU A 253 -24.63 -22.81 -1.55
CA GLU A 253 -25.74 -22.11 -2.20
C GLU A 253 -25.30 -21.34 -3.46
N HIS A 254 -23.99 -21.16 -3.66
CA HIS A 254 -23.47 -20.46 -4.83
C HIS A 254 -23.68 -21.25 -6.12
N SER A 255 -23.84 -20.49 -7.22
CA SER A 255 -23.89 -21.02 -8.57
C SER A 255 -22.83 -20.37 -9.46
N LYS A 256 -22.68 -20.85 -10.69
CA LYS A 256 -21.76 -20.24 -11.67
C LYS A 256 -22.19 -18.81 -11.94
N ALA A 257 -21.25 -17.89 -11.88
CA ALA A 257 -21.52 -16.46 -12.06
C ALA A 257 -20.41 -15.81 -12.90
N THR A 258 -20.76 -14.72 -13.60
CA THR A 258 -19.78 -13.87 -14.25
C THR A 258 -19.70 -12.57 -13.49
N VAL A 259 -18.54 -12.30 -12.91
CA VAL A 259 -18.24 -11.09 -12.14
C VAL A 259 -17.62 -10.08 -13.10
N ALA A 260 -18.17 -8.86 -13.11
CA ALA A 260 -17.73 -7.79 -13.98
C ALA A 260 -16.27 -7.39 -13.73
N ALA A 261 -15.67 -6.71 -14.70
CA ALA A 261 -14.29 -6.24 -14.60
C ALA A 261 -14.15 -5.07 -13.59
N GLY A 262 -12.91 -4.74 -13.23
CA GLY A 262 -12.56 -3.62 -12.38
C GLY A 262 -11.49 -3.97 -11.33
N PRO A 263 -10.93 -2.94 -10.65
CA PRO A 263 -9.89 -3.14 -9.64
C PRO A 263 -10.31 -4.03 -8.49
N ASN A 264 -11.61 -4.07 -8.17
CA ASN A 264 -12.15 -4.93 -7.12
C ASN A 264 -12.58 -6.33 -7.58
N ASN A 265 -12.35 -6.66 -8.86
CA ASN A 265 -12.56 -8.02 -9.36
C ASN A 265 -11.69 -9.01 -8.56
N PRO A 266 -12.16 -10.23 -8.22
CA PRO A 266 -11.37 -11.23 -7.51
C PRO A 266 -10.00 -11.56 -8.14
N VAL A 267 -9.82 -11.35 -9.44
CA VAL A 267 -8.54 -11.49 -10.13
C VAL A 267 -7.85 -10.16 -10.48
N GLY A 268 -8.38 -9.04 -9.97
CA GLY A 268 -7.86 -7.70 -10.20
C GLY A 268 -7.98 -7.22 -11.66
N PRO A 269 -7.19 -6.21 -12.05
CA PRO A 269 -7.26 -5.59 -13.37
C PRO A 269 -6.48 -6.36 -14.44
N VAL A 270 -5.76 -7.42 -14.08
CA VAL A 270 -4.92 -8.20 -15.02
C VAL A 270 -4.98 -9.68 -14.64
N TRP A 271 -5.24 -10.52 -15.64
CA TRP A 271 -5.03 -11.96 -15.59
C TRP A 271 -3.96 -12.37 -16.61
N ILE A 272 -2.90 -13.01 -16.14
CA ILE A 272 -1.85 -13.61 -16.97
C ILE A 272 -2.05 -15.12 -16.92
N ASP A 273 -2.54 -15.68 -18.02
CA ASP A 273 -2.79 -17.11 -18.15
C ASP A 273 -1.49 -17.86 -18.35
N LEU A 274 -1.39 -19.06 -17.77
CA LEU A 274 -0.22 -19.92 -17.89
C LEU A 274 -0.56 -21.16 -18.70
N SER A 275 0.47 -21.77 -19.29
CA SER A 275 0.38 -23.08 -19.96
C SER A 275 -0.07 -24.23 -19.06
N LYS A 276 -0.21 -23.96 -17.75
CA LYS A 276 -0.82 -24.85 -16.76
C LYS A 276 -2.32 -24.54 -16.67
N PRO A 277 -3.22 -25.48 -17.04
CA PRO A 277 -4.66 -25.24 -17.00
C PRO A 277 -5.15 -24.80 -15.62
N HIS A 278 -5.96 -23.73 -15.59
CA HIS A 278 -6.57 -23.12 -14.40
C HIS A 278 -5.64 -22.32 -13.49
N TYR A 279 -4.38 -22.12 -13.86
CA TYR A 279 -3.43 -21.33 -13.07
C TYR A 279 -3.07 -20.04 -13.81
N GLY A 280 -2.99 -18.96 -13.05
CA GLY A 280 -2.60 -17.65 -13.55
C GLY A 280 -1.81 -16.84 -12.54
N ILE A 281 -1.20 -15.78 -13.05
CA ILE A 281 -0.63 -14.69 -12.25
C ILE A 281 -1.57 -13.49 -12.40
N HIS A 282 -2.05 -12.94 -11.29
CA HIS A 282 -3.11 -11.94 -11.37
C HIS A 282 -3.09 -10.93 -10.22
N GLY A 283 -3.87 -9.86 -10.35
CA GLY A 283 -4.03 -8.83 -9.33
C GLY A 283 -4.94 -9.26 -8.17
N THR A 284 -5.24 -8.35 -7.25
CA THR A 284 -6.13 -8.64 -6.12
C THR A 284 -6.77 -7.37 -5.57
N PRO A 285 -8.05 -7.42 -5.16
CA PRO A 285 -8.69 -6.34 -4.41
C PRO A 285 -8.14 -6.17 -2.98
N GLU A 286 -7.34 -7.14 -2.51
CA GLU A 286 -6.89 -7.22 -1.11
C GLU A 286 -5.37 -7.09 -1.00
N PRO A 287 -4.78 -5.92 -1.30
CA PRO A 287 -3.32 -5.75 -1.30
C PRO A 287 -2.70 -6.05 0.08
N ALA A 288 -3.42 -5.72 1.16
CA ALA A 288 -3.01 -6.00 2.53
C ALA A 288 -2.78 -7.49 2.83
N GLN A 289 -3.39 -8.41 2.07
CA GLN A 289 -3.29 -9.86 2.27
C GLN A 289 -2.17 -10.53 1.44
N VAL A 290 -1.57 -9.81 0.48
CA VAL A 290 -0.51 -10.36 -0.38
C VAL A 290 0.68 -10.82 0.47
N GLY A 291 1.09 -12.08 0.32
CA GLY A 291 2.20 -12.70 1.06
C GLY A 291 1.91 -12.97 2.54
N LYS A 292 0.64 -12.89 2.97
CA LYS A 292 0.19 -13.11 4.37
C LYS A 292 -0.90 -14.18 4.50
N THR A 293 -1.60 -14.50 3.40
CA THR A 293 -2.63 -15.55 3.33
C THR A 293 -2.21 -16.64 2.34
N ALA A 294 -3.10 -17.60 2.07
CA ALA A 294 -2.93 -18.59 1.01
C ALA A 294 -4.03 -18.43 -0.05
N SER A 295 -3.72 -18.75 -1.31
CA SER A 295 -4.69 -18.76 -2.42
C SER A 295 -5.22 -20.16 -2.71
N ASN A 296 -6.19 -20.24 -3.63
CA ASN A 296 -6.67 -21.50 -4.22
C ASN A 296 -5.79 -21.91 -5.44
N GLY A 297 -4.47 -21.73 -5.34
CA GLY A 297 -3.48 -22.19 -6.32
C GLY A 297 -2.82 -21.11 -7.20
N CYS A 298 -3.52 -20.02 -7.48
CA CYS A 298 -2.99 -18.94 -8.34
C CYS A 298 -1.96 -18.04 -7.62
N VAL A 299 -1.16 -17.31 -8.41
CA VAL A 299 -0.17 -16.34 -7.90
C VAL A 299 -0.81 -14.95 -7.87
N ARG A 300 -1.10 -14.45 -6.66
CA ARG A 300 -1.72 -13.13 -6.47
C ARG A 300 -0.67 -12.06 -6.18
N LEU A 301 -0.73 -10.95 -6.90
CA LEU A 301 0.03 -9.73 -6.67
C LEU A 301 -0.93 -8.60 -6.30
N THR A 302 -0.39 -7.52 -5.76
CA THR A 302 -1.15 -6.25 -5.71
C THR A 302 -1.49 -5.79 -7.13
N ASN A 303 -2.56 -5.02 -7.29
CA ASN A 303 -3.00 -4.55 -8.61
C ASN A 303 -1.92 -3.72 -9.32
N TRP A 304 -1.24 -2.82 -8.61
CA TRP A 304 -0.14 -2.04 -9.20
C TRP A 304 1.08 -2.89 -9.59
N ASP A 305 1.39 -3.95 -8.83
CA ASP A 305 2.53 -4.82 -9.17
C ASP A 305 2.23 -5.68 -10.40
N VAL A 306 1.01 -6.21 -10.55
CA VAL A 306 0.63 -6.96 -11.76
C VAL A 306 0.53 -6.04 -12.99
N LEU A 307 0.14 -4.78 -12.80
CA LEU A 307 0.14 -3.76 -13.85
C LEU A 307 1.57 -3.37 -14.29
N ALA A 308 2.55 -3.40 -13.39
CA ALA A 308 3.95 -3.26 -13.78
C ALA A 308 4.46 -4.53 -14.49
N LEU A 309 4.02 -5.72 -14.06
CA LEU A 309 4.43 -6.99 -14.62
C LEU A 309 4.05 -7.14 -16.11
N VAL A 310 2.87 -6.68 -16.53
CA VAL A 310 2.41 -6.77 -17.93
C VAL A 310 3.37 -6.10 -18.92
N ASP A 311 4.07 -5.04 -18.54
CA ASP A 311 5.08 -4.41 -19.40
C ASP A 311 6.20 -5.40 -19.77
N ALA A 312 6.58 -6.26 -18.83
CA ALA A 312 7.73 -7.16 -18.93
C ALA A 312 7.42 -8.52 -19.58
N VAL A 313 6.16 -8.88 -19.78
CA VAL A 313 5.77 -10.24 -20.20
C VAL A 313 5.00 -10.23 -21.52
N GLU A 314 5.01 -11.37 -22.20
CA GLU A 314 4.25 -11.64 -23.42
C GLU A 314 4.02 -13.14 -23.57
N ALA A 315 3.19 -13.55 -24.54
CA ALA A 315 2.98 -14.96 -24.83
C ALA A 315 4.33 -15.65 -25.11
N GLY A 316 4.58 -16.77 -24.44
CA GLY A 316 5.84 -17.51 -24.49
C GLY A 316 6.89 -17.07 -23.47
N THR A 317 6.68 -16.00 -22.68
CA THR A 317 7.59 -15.65 -21.57
C THR A 317 7.71 -16.85 -20.62
N PRO A 318 8.93 -17.38 -20.37
CA PRO A 318 9.12 -18.50 -19.46
C PRO A 318 8.77 -18.15 -18.02
N VAL A 319 8.14 -19.10 -17.32
CA VAL A 319 7.75 -19.01 -15.92
C VAL A 319 8.28 -20.23 -15.18
N GLU A 320 9.25 -20.04 -14.30
CA GLU A 320 9.77 -21.07 -13.41
C GLU A 320 9.10 -20.93 -12.05
N MET A 321 8.40 -21.97 -11.61
CA MET A 321 7.82 -22.05 -10.27
C MET A 321 8.61 -23.06 -9.46
N ARG A 322 9.17 -22.62 -8.34
CA ARG A 322 10.00 -23.44 -7.46
C ARG A 322 9.59 -23.31 -6.01
N LYS A 323 10.01 -24.30 -5.24
CA LYS A 323 9.77 -24.35 -3.79
C LYS A 323 10.54 -23.25 -3.08
#